data_AF-A0A520BQF3-F1
#
_entry.id   AF-A0A520BQF3-F1
#
_cell.length_a   1.000
_cell.length_b   1.000
_cell.length_c   1.000
_cell.angle_alpha   90.00
_cell.angle_beta   90.00
_cell.angle_gamma   90.00
#
_symmetry.space_group_name_H-M   'P 1'
#
loop_
_entity.id
_entity.type
_entity.pdbx_description
1 polymer ?
#
loop_
_entity_poly.entity_id
_entity_poly.type
_entity_poly.pdbx_seq_one_letter_code
_entity_poly.pdbx_strand_id
1 'polypeptide(L)'
;MEQLVVKDNRLIQASYSLGLVEQRLMLLAIVGARETGDGITAESLLTVRAEDYAKHFNVERQAAYMALSDAVETLFNRRATIDIYDKRKDKMRPMVVRWVTAMQYEENEACVTLRFGHEVVPLITKLEEQFTSYELKQIAGLSSAYAIRLYELLMQWKITGKTPIFDLYMFRNQLGILD
;
A
#
# COMPACT_ATOMS: atom_id res chain seq x y z
N MET A 1 -7.54 -11.93 -15.41
CA MET A 1 -6.55 -10.84 -15.51
C MET A 1 -5.57 -11.01 -14.36
N GLU A 2 -4.29 -10.75 -14.58
CA GLU A 2 -3.31 -10.76 -13.49
C GLU A 2 -3.54 -9.52 -12.62
N GLN A 3 -3.89 -9.74 -11.35
CA GLN A 3 -4.09 -8.66 -10.36
C GLN A 3 -2.75 -8.18 -9.85
N LEU A 4 -2.11 -7.35 -10.69
CA LEU A 4 -0.76 -6.88 -10.49
C LEU A 4 -0.76 -5.67 -9.54
N VAL A 5 -0.13 -5.87 -8.38
CA VAL A 5 0.29 -4.77 -7.51
C VAL A 5 1.57 -4.19 -8.08
N VAL A 6 1.63 -2.86 -8.20
CA VAL A 6 2.87 -2.16 -8.53
C VAL A 6 3.09 -1.00 -7.59
N LYS A 7 4.29 -0.89 -7.04
CA LYS A 7 4.71 0.16 -6.12
C LYS A 7 6.10 0.65 -6.46
N ASP A 8 6.33 1.95 -6.27
CA ASP A 8 7.64 2.56 -6.32
C ASP A 8 8.55 1.97 -5.22
N ASN A 9 9.81 1.73 -5.55
CA ASN A 9 10.77 1.17 -4.61
C ASN A 9 10.97 2.03 -3.37
N ARG A 10 10.82 3.35 -3.49
CA ARG A 10 10.87 4.30 -2.36
C ARG A 10 9.73 4.05 -1.38
N LEU A 11 8.55 3.69 -1.86
CA LEU A 11 7.43 3.34 -0.99
C LEU A 11 7.70 2.03 -0.26
N ILE A 12 8.18 1.01 -0.99
CA ILE A 12 8.52 -0.27 -0.37
C ILE A 12 9.62 -0.09 0.69
N GLN A 13 10.59 0.78 0.46
CA GLN A 13 11.69 1.06 1.38
C GLN A 13 11.35 2.09 2.46
N ALA A 14 10.22 2.78 2.38
CA ALA A 14 9.82 3.76 3.37
C ALA A 14 9.57 3.10 4.73
N SER A 15 9.81 3.85 5.79
CA SER A 15 9.45 3.44 7.15
C SER A 15 8.00 3.81 7.43
N TYR A 16 7.17 2.79 7.64
CA TYR A 16 5.80 2.95 8.11
C TYR A 16 5.30 1.69 8.80
N SER A 17 4.33 1.87 9.71
CA SER A 17 3.63 0.79 10.38
C SER A 17 2.16 0.83 9.99
N LEU A 18 1.76 -0.15 9.20
CA LEU A 18 0.38 -0.43 8.81
C LEU A 18 0.04 -1.86 9.21
N GLY A 19 -1.11 -2.05 9.83
CA GLY A 19 -1.68 -3.35 10.14
C GLY A 19 -2.01 -4.15 8.89
N LEU A 20 -2.29 -5.44 9.09
CA LEU A 20 -2.54 -6.38 7.99
C LEU A 20 -3.68 -5.91 7.08
N VAL A 21 -4.82 -5.51 7.68
CA VAL A 21 -6.00 -5.09 6.91
C VAL A 21 -5.78 -3.74 6.24
N GLU A 22 -5.09 -2.79 6.90
CA GLU A 22 -4.69 -1.50 6.31
C GLU A 22 -3.84 -1.71 5.04
N GLN A 23 -2.86 -2.64 5.09
CA GLN A 23 -2.05 -2.99 3.93
C GLN A 23 -2.89 -3.63 2.82
N ARG A 24 -3.74 -4.62 3.16
CA ARG A 24 -4.60 -5.30 2.18
C ARG A 24 -5.59 -4.33 1.51
N LEU A 25 -6.18 -3.41 2.27
CA LEU A 25 -7.04 -2.35 1.76
C LEU A 25 -6.30 -1.49 0.71
N MET A 26 -5.08 -1.04 1.04
CA MET A 26 -4.26 -0.27 0.10
C MET A 26 -3.95 -1.08 -1.17
N LEU A 27 -3.59 -2.35 -1.03
CA LEU A 27 -3.29 -3.22 -2.18
C LEU A 27 -4.50 -3.40 -3.09
N LEU A 28 -5.68 -3.66 -2.52
CA LEU A 28 -6.92 -3.77 -3.28
C LEU A 28 -7.28 -2.47 -3.99
N ALA A 29 -7.12 -1.32 -3.33
CA ALA A 29 -7.37 -0.02 -3.95
C ALA A 29 -6.43 0.24 -5.14
N ILE A 30 -5.14 -0.11 -5.03
CA ILE A 30 -4.16 0.01 -6.11
C ILE A 30 -4.52 -0.90 -7.29
N VAL A 31 -4.89 -2.15 -7.01
CA VAL A 31 -5.26 -3.14 -8.03
C VAL A 31 -6.56 -2.72 -8.73
N GLY A 32 -7.61 -2.39 -7.96
CA GLY A 32 -8.91 -2.00 -8.51
C GLY A 32 -8.83 -0.77 -9.42
N ALA A 33 -8.09 0.27 -9.00
CA ALA A 33 -7.91 1.47 -9.82
C ALA A 33 -7.14 1.23 -11.14
N ARG A 34 -6.30 0.19 -11.18
CA ARG A 34 -5.63 -0.25 -12.42
C ARG A 34 -6.58 -1.02 -13.33
N GLU A 35 -7.44 -1.87 -12.76
CA GLU A 35 -8.40 -2.67 -13.51
C GLU A 35 -9.49 -1.81 -14.17
N THR A 36 -9.95 -0.73 -13.52
CA THR A 36 -10.97 0.16 -14.10
C THR A 36 -10.41 1.09 -15.17
N GLY A 37 -9.09 1.32 -15.19
CA GLY A 37 -8.44 2.23 -16.12
C GLY A 37 -8.65 3.72 -15.81
N ASP A 38 -9.35 4.05 -14.71
CA ASP A 38 -9.57 5.43 -14.25
C ASP A 38 -8.28 6.11 -13.79
N GLY A 39 -7.23 5.32 -13.55
CA GLY A 39 -5.99 5.76 -12.95
C GLY A 39 -6.18 6.11 -11.47
N ILE A 40 -5.10 6.54 -10.83
CA ILE A 40 -5.16 7.08 -9.47
C ILE A 40 -4.65 8.51 -9.55
N THR A 41 -5.44 9.45 -9.07
CA THR A 41 -5.07 10.86 -8.97
C THR A 41 -5.26 11.33 -7.53
N ALA A 42 -4.78 12.54 -7.22
CA ALA A 42 -5.02 13.13 -5.91
C ALA A 42 -6.50 13.48 -5.66
N GLU A 43 -7.34 13.43 -6.69
CA GLU A 43 -8.78 13.72 -6.63
C GLU A 43 -9.65 12.46 -6.74
N SER A 44 -9.10 11.34 -7.23
CA SER A 44 -9.85 10.10 -7.46
C SER A 44 -10.30 9.45 -6.14
N LEU A 45 -11.57 9.09 -6.08
CA LEU A 45 -12.13 8.23 -5.04
C LEU A 45 -12.08 6.78 -5.51
N LEU A 46 -11.42 5.92 -4.73
CA LEU A 46 -11.22 4.51 -5.04
C LEU A 46 -12.09 3.65 -4.14
N THR A 47 -12.90 2.78 -4.73
CA THR A 47 -13.79 1.89 -4.01
C THR A 47 -13.18 0.51 -3.85
N VAL A 48 -13.25 -0.03 -2.63
CA VAL A 48 -12.88 -1.41 -2.31
C VAL A 48 -14.12 -2.12 -1.76
N ARG A 49 -14.59 -3.16 -2.47
CA ARG A 49 -15.77 -3.92 -2.08
C ARG A 49 -15.39 -5.03 -1.10
N ALA A 50 -16.24 -5.25 -0.09
CA ALA A 50 -16.05 -6.34 0.87
C ALA A 50 -16.03 -7.71 0.20
N GLU A 51 -16.73 -7.88 -0.91
CA GLU A 51 -16.72 -9.11 -1.70
C GLU A 51 -15.34 -9.42 -2.29
N ASP A 52 -14.61 -8.42 -2.78
CA ASP A 52 -13.27 -8.61 -3.33
C ASP A 52 -12.28 -9.00 -2.24
N TYR A 53 -12.37 -8.33 -1.08
CA TYR A 53 -11.57 -8.70 0.09
C TYR A 53 -11.88 -10.12 0.58
N ALA A 54 -13.15 -10.48 0.67
CA ALA A 54 -13.60 -11.82 1.07
C ALA A 54 -13.04 -12.91 0.15
N LYS A 55 -13.12 -12.71 -1.17
CA LYS A 55 -12.59 -13.62 -2.18
C LYS A 55 -11.07 -13.78 -2.09
N HIS A 56 -10.34 -12.67 -1.94
CA HIS A 56 -8.87 -12.70 -1.92
C HIS A 56 -8.28 -13.30 -0.65
N PHE A 57 -8.91 -13.04 0.49
CA PHE A 57 -8.35 -13.41 1.79
C PHE A 57 -9.12 -14.53 2.49
N ASN A 58 -10.06 -15.16 1.79
CA ASN A 58 -10.85 -16.29 2.24
C ASN A 58 -11.52 -16.04 3.61
N VAL A 59 -12.31 -14.97 3.68
CA VAL A 59 -13.09 -14.60 4.86
C VAL A 59 -14.56 -14.38 4.49
N GLU A 60 -15.44 -14.43 5.48
CA GLU A 60 -16.87 -14.12 5.28
C GLU A 60 -17.09 -12.66 4.86
N ARG A 61 -18.06 -12.42 3.97
CA ARG A 61 -18.35 -11.07 3.43
C ARG A 61 -18.65 -10.04 4.51
N GLN A 62 -19.41 -10.42 5.54
CA GLN A 62 -19.73 -9.51 6.64
C GLN A 62 -18.49 -9.14 7.45
N ALA A 63 -17.64 -10.13 7.76
CA ALA A 63 -16.39 -9.90 8.45
C ALA A 63 -15.41 -9.06 7.62
N ALA A 64 -15.39 -9.27 6.29
CA ALA A 64 -14.63 -8.45 5.36
C ALA A 64 -15.07 -6.98 5.41
N TYR A 65 -16.38 -6.71 5.37
CA TYR A 65 -16.89 -5.34 5.43
C TYR A 65 -16.49 -4.66 6.75
N MET A 66 -16.71 -5.32 7.89
CA MET A 66 -16.31 -4.78 9.20
C MET A 66 -14.80 -4.49 9.25
N ALA A 67 -13.98 -5.44 8.78
CA ALA A 67 -12.53 -5.27 8.75
C ALA A 67 -12.09 -4.11 7.85
N LEU A 68 -12.71 -3.94 6.68
CA LEU A 68 -12.41 -2.84 5.75
C LEU A 68 -12.83 -1.48 6.35
N SER A 69 -13.97 -1.42 7.03
CA SER A 69 -14.44 -0.21 7.70
C SER A 69 -13.44 0.23 8.78
N ASP A 70 -13.05 -0.67 9.68
CA ASP A 70 -12.05 -0.36 10.71
C ASP A 70 -10.68 0.01 10.08
N ALA A 71 -10.30 -0.67 8.99
CA ALA A 71 -9.04 -0.43 8.30
C ALA A 71 -8.98 0.92 7.59
N VAL A 72 -10.06 1.39 6.98
CA VAL A 72 -10.04 2.70 6.31
C VAL A 72 -9.99 3.84 7.32
N GLU A 73 -10.65 3.69 8.48
CA GLU A 73 -10.58 4.66 9.57
C GLU A 73 -9.18 4.76 10.16
N THR A 74 -8.57 3.61 10.45
CA THR A 74 -7.21 3.55 10.98
C THR A 74 -6.22 4.11 9.96
N LEU A 75 -6.31 3.72 8.69
CA LEU A 75 -5.46 4.22 7.62
C LEU A 75 -5.58 5.74 7.43
N PHE A 76 -6.77 6.32 7.58
CA PHE A 76 -6.98 7.78 7.55
C PHE A 76 -6.22 8.51 8.65
N ASN A 77 -6.11 7.88 9.81
CA ASN A 77 -5.37 8.43 10.94
C ASN A 77 -3.85 8.17 10.86
N ARG A 78 -3.37 7.34 9.92
CA ARG A 78 -1.94 7.06 9.74
C ARG A 78 -1.21 8.18 8.99
N ARG A 79 0.10 8.25 9.27
CA ARG A 79 1.06 9.10 8.57
C ARG A 79 2.18 8.23 8.02
N ALA A 80 2.84 8.71 6.97
CA ALA A 80 4.08 8.16 6.44
C ALA A 80 5.12 9.26 6.35
N THR A 81 6.40 8.87 6.45
CA THR A 81 7.51 9.76 6.11
C THR A 81 8.05 9.34 4.76
N ILE A 82 8.06 10.27 3.82
CA ILE A 82 8.57 10.06 2.46
C ILE A 82 9.69 11.05 2.18
N ASP A 83 10.72 10.62 1.45
CA ASP A 83 11.77 11.53 1.03
C ASP A 83 11.36 12.24 -0.26
N ILE A 84 11.37 13.58 -0.20
CA ILE A 84 11.05 14.46 -1.31
C ILE A 84 12.26 15.30 -1.69
N TYR A 85 12.45 15.53 -2.98
CA TYR A 85 13.55 16.37 -3.47
C TYR A 85 13.25 17.85 -3.25
N ASP A 86 14.07 18.51 -2.44
CA ASP A 86 14.01 19.95 -2.19
C ASP A 86 14.84 20.71 -3.23
N LYS A 87 14.16 21.24 -4.26
CA LYS A 87 14.79 22.03 -5.33
C LYS A 87 15.62 23.21 -4.83
N ARG A 88 15.30 23.78 -3.65
CA ARG A 88 16.04 24.93 -3.11
C ARG A 88 17.36 24.54 -2.47
N LYS A 89 17.45 23.32 -1.95
CA LYS A 89 18.62 22.81 -1.20
C LYS A 89 19.40 21.74 -1.97
N ASP A 90 18.95 21.40 -3.19
CA ASP A 90 19.49 20.35 -4.05
C ASP A 90 19.74 19.03 -3.29
N LYS A 91 18.74 18.61 -2.50
CA LYS A 91 18.84 17.39 -1.69
C LYS A 91 17.48 16.79 -1.36
N MET A 92 17.48 15.50 -1.06
CA MET A 92 16.31 14.82 -0.48
C MET A 92 16.09 15.30 0.97
N ARG A 93 14.82 15.44 1.37
CA ARG A 93 14.41 15.72 2.74
C ARG A 93 13.17 14.90 3.12
N PRO A 94 13.04 14.47 4.39
CA PRO A 94 11.84 13.80 4.85
C PRO A 94 10.66 14.77 4.90
N MET A 95 9.50 14.31 4.45
CA MET A 95 8.20 14.97 4.60
C MET A 95 7.20 14.00 5.21
N VAL A 96 6.50 14.45 6.25
CA VAL A 96 5.42 13.70 6.89
C VAL A 96 4.12 13.96 6.13
N VAL A 97 3.50 12.91 5.63
CA VAL A 97 2.28 12.95 4.81
C VAL A 97 1.21 12.02 5.37
N ARG A 98 -0.04 12.21 4.93
CA ARG A 98 -1.15 11.28 5.20
C ARG A 98 -1.20 10.21 4.11
N TRP A 99 -1.60 9.00 4.48
CA TRP A 99 -1.84 7.93 3.51
C TRP A 99 -3.05 8.21 2.64
N VAL A 100 -4.16 8.58 3.28
CA VAL A 100 -5.42 8.91 2.64
C VAL A 100 -5.92 10.26 3.16
N THR A 101 -6.61 11.01 2.30
CA THR A 101 -7.12 12.37 2.57
C THR A 101 -8.64 12.44 2.62
N ALA A 102 -9.32 11.37 2.21
CA ALA A 102 -10.75 11.18 2.41
C ALA A 102 -11.06 9.69 2.55
N MET A 103 -12.15 9.39 3.25
CA MET A 103 -12.71 8.06 3.39
C MET A 103 -14.23 8.13 3.53
N GLN A 104 -14.92 7.06 3.14
CA GLN A 104 -16.36 6.91 3.27
C GLN A 104 -16.74 5.43 3.43
N TYR A 105 -17.77 5.17 4.24
CA TYR A 105 -18.43 3.88 4.36
C TYR A 105 -19.72 3.89 3.53
N GLU A 106 -19.95 2.84 2.75
CA GLU A 106 -21.18 2.66 2.01
C GLU A 106 -21.83 1.32 2.42
N GLU A 107 -22.61 1.39 3.50
CA GLU A 107 -23.20 0.20 4.13
C GLU A 107 -24.14 -0.56 3.18
N ASN A 108 -24.94 0.17 2.40
CA ASN A 108 -25.88 -0.43 1.43
C ASN A 108 -25.15 -1.18 0.30
N GLU A 109 -23.92 -0.80 -0.02
CA GLU A 109 -23.11 -1.44 -1.07
C GLU A 109 -22.05 -2.41 -0.50
N ALA A 110 -21.91 -2.48 0.82
CA ALA A 110 -20.85 -3.20 1.52
C ALA A 110 -19.45 -2.88 0.95
N CYS A 111 -19.15 -1.60 0.79
CA CYS A 111 -17.86 -1.13 0.31
C CYS A 111 -17.34 0.07 1.12
N VAL A 112 -16.05 0.31 0.98
CA VAL A 112 -15.40 1.53 1.49
C VAL A 112 -14.77 2.28 0.33
N THR A 113 -14.79 3.59 0.41
CA THR A 113 -14.17 4.47 -0.58
C THR A 113 -13.08 5.29 0.08
N LEU A 114 -11.94 5.47 -0.58
CA LEU A 114 -10.82 6.26 -0.07
C LEU A 114 -10.17 7.10 -1.16
N ARG A 115 -9.49 8.17 -0.75
CA ARG A 115 -8.64 8.98 -1.64
C ARG A 115 -7.22 9.00 -1.11
N PHE A 116 -6.26 8.60 -1.92
CA PHE A 116 -4.84 8.65 -1.53
C PHE A 116 -4.35 10.09 -1.36
N GLY A 117 -3.37 10.28 -0.48
CA GLY A 117 -2.68 11.56 -0.33
C GLY A 117 -1.92 11.94 -1.59
N HIS A 118 -1.90 13.25 -1.89
CA HIS A 118 -1.27 13.79 -3.10
C HIS A 118 0.17 13.30 -3.29
N GLU A 119 0.95 13.21 -2.22
CA GLU A 119 2.35 12.77 -2.27
C GLU A 119 2.50 11.24 -2.35
N VAL A 120 1.45 10.48 -1.98
CA VAL A 120 1.43 9.01 -2.08
C VAL A 120 1.10 8.57 -3.51
N VAL A 121 0.24 9.31 -4.21
CA VAL A 121 -0.21 8.98 -5.57
C VAL A 121 0.95 8.68 -6.53
N PRO A 122 2.00 9.52 -6.67
CA PRO A 122 3.13 9.22 -7.54
C PRO A 122 3.81 7.88 -7.24
N LEU A 123 3.82 7.46 -5.98
CA LEU A 123 4.51 6.25 -5.51
C LEU A 123 3.74 4.95 -5.82
N ILE A 124 2.47 5.04 -6.24
CA ILE A 124 1.60 3.90 -6.58
C ILE A 124 1.12 3.94 -8.05
N THR A 125 1.34 5.06 -8.75
CA THR A 125 0.91 5.28 -10.13
C THR A 125 2.03 5.30 -11.13
N LYS A 126 3.16 5.95 -10.81
CA LYS A 126 4.22 6.16 -11.78
C LYS A 126 5.02 4.89 -11.97
N LEU A 127 4.90 4.34 -13.16
CA LEU A 127 5.70 3.23 -13.68
C LEU A 127 6.99 3.78 -14.32
N GLU A 128 7.84 4.45 -13.54
CA GLU A 128 9.21 4.81 -13.97
C GLU A 128 10.14 3.58 -13.85
N GLU A 129 11.46 3.67 -14.04
CA GLU A 129 12.35 2.49 -14.05
C GLU A 129 12.49 1.75 -12.69
N GLN A 130 12.04 2.33 -11.58
CA GLN A 130 12.28 1.84 -10.21
C GLN A 130 11.02 1.38 -9.47
N PHE A 131 10.28 0.41 -10.03
CA PHE A 131 9.16 -0.22 -9.36
C PHE A 131 9.40 -1.69 -9.02
N THR A 132 8.58 -2.18 -8.09
CA THR A 132 8.40 -3.60 -7.83
C THR A 132 6.97 -3.98 -8.16
N SER A 133 6.82 -5.10 -8.88
CA SER A 133 5.53 -5.65 -9.26
C SER A 133 5.37 -7.10 -8.81
N TYR A 134 4.20 -7.44 -8.31
CA TYR A 134 3.86 -8.79 -7.87
C TYR A 134 2.36 -9.04 -7.95
N GLU A 135 1.95 -10.30 -8.00
CA GLU A 135 0.53 -10.64 -8.06
C GLU A 135 -0.07 -10.65 -6.65
N LEU A 136 -1.27 -10.07 -6.48
CA LEU A 136 -1.96 -10.01 -5.19
C LEU A 136 -2.12 -11.40 -4.54
N LYS A 137 -2.36 -12.44 -5.35
CA LYS A 137 -2.47 -13.84 -4.90
C LYS A 137 -1.22 -14.34 -4.15
N GLN A 138 -0.04 -13.78 -4.44
CA GLN A 138 1.21 -14.19 -3.80
C GLN A 138 1.30 -13.74 -2.34
N ILE A 139 0.58 -12.68 -1.96
CA ILE A 139 0.52 -12.21 -0.57
C ILE A 139 -0.77 -12.63 0.15
N ALA A 140 -1.74 -13.23 -0.55
CA ALA A 140 -3.05 -13.58 -0.01
C ALA A 140 -2.96 -14.49 1.24
N GLY A 141 -2.04 -15.46 1.22
CA GLY A 141 -1.80 -16.38 2.33
C GLY A 141 -0.97 -15.78 3.49
N LEU A 142 -0.45 -14.56 3.36
CA LEU A 142 0.34 -13.93 4.41
C LEU A 142 -0.59 -13.32 5.46
N SER A 143 -0.46 -13.79 6.71
CA SER A 143 -1.27 -13.38 7.85
C SER A 143 -0.60 -12.35 8.76
N SER A 144 0.58 -11.85 8.39
CA SER A 144 1.33 -10.85 9.14
C SER A 144 1.66 -9.65 8.27
N ALA A 145 1.44 -8.45 8.81
CA ALA A 145 1.86 -7.20 8.19
C ALA A 145 3.37 -7.21 7.87
N TYR A 146 4.19 -7.78 8.76
CA TYR A 146 5.64 -7.90 8.55
C TYR A 146 5.98 -8.90 7.45
N ALA A 147 5.19 -9.97 7.30
CA ALA A 147 5.41 -10.94 6.23
C ALA A 147 5.16 -10.31 4.85
N ILE A 148 4.13 -9.47 4.72
CA ILE A 148 3.88 -8.70 3.49
C ILE A 148 5.03 -7.73 3.24
N ARG A 149 5.47 -6.96 4.24
CA ARG A 149 6.60 -6.03 4.11
C ARG A 149 7.89 -6.74 3.68
N LEU A 150 8.21 -7.86 4.33
CA LEU A 150 9.35 -8.68 3.97
C LEU A 150 9.24 -9.18 2.52
N TYR A 151 8.07 -9.68 2.13
CA TYR A 151 7.84 -10.12 0.76
C TYR A 151 8.09 -9.00 -0.25
N GLU A 152 7.56 -7.79 -0.01
CA GLU A 152 7.77 -6.63 -0.87
C GLU A 152 9.24 -6.23 -0.98
N LEU A 153 9.98 -6.22 0.14
CA LEU A 153 11.42 -5.93 0.17
C LEU A 153 12.24 -6.93 -0.64
N LEU A 154 11.88 -8.22 -0.57
CA LEU A 154 12.54 -9.26 -1.36
C LEU A 154 12.21 -9.15 -2.85
N MET A 155 10.96 -8.81 -3.17
CA MET A 155 10.50 -8.72 -4.56
C MET A 155 11.20 -7.62 -5.37
N GLN A 156 11.74 -6.58 -4.72
CA GLN A 156 12.57 -5.57 -5.40
C GLN A 156 13.80 -6.19 -6.09
N TRP A 157 14.26 -7.34 -5.60
CA TRP A 157 15.46 -8.02 -6.07
C TRP A 157 15.16 -9.26 -6.91
N LYS A 158 13.89 -9.50 -7.27
CA LYS A 158 13.47 -10.69 -8.02
C LYS A 158 14.21 -10.84 -9.34
N ILE A 159 14.42 -9.75 -10.09
CA ILE A 159 15.14 -9.78 -11.37
C ILE A 159 16.63 -10.08 -11.15
N THR A 160 17.24 -9.44 -10.14
CA THR A 160 18.64 -9.64 -9.77
C THR A 160 18.92 -11.03 -9.19
N GLY A 161 17.90 -11.68 -8.62
CA GLY A 161 17.97 -13.04 -8.06
C GLY A 161 18.66 -13.13 -6.68
N LYS A 162 19.15 -12.02 -6.13
CA LYS A 162 19.79 -11.95 -4.81
C LYS A 162 19.57 -10.58 -4.17
N THR A 163 19.41 -10.56 -2.85
CA THR A 163 19.33 -9.33 -2.08
C THR A 163 20.74 -8.80 -1.77
N PRO A 164 20.90 -7.49 -1.50
CA PRO A 164 22.05 -7.00 -0.79
C PRO A 164 22.06 -7.53 0.65
N ILE A 165 23.19 -7.35 1.35
CA ILE A 165 23.23 -7.48 2.80
C ILE A 165 22.44 -6.32 3.37
N PHE A 166 21.38 -6.62 4.11
CA PHE A 166 20.61 -5.60 4.79
C PHE A 166 21.34 -5.17 6.06
N ASP A 167 21.60 -3.87 6.18
CA ASP A 167 21.94 -3.30 7.48
C ASP A 167 20.76 -3.53 8.45
N LEU A 168 21.07 -4.04 9.65
CA LEU A 168 20.04 -4.48 10.59
C LEU A 168 19.16 -3.33 11.07
N TYR A 169 19.73 -2.16 11.29
CA TYR A 169 19.00 -0.98 11.73
C TYR A 169 18.03 -0.51 10.64
N MET A 170 18.54 -0.36 9.41
CA MET A 170 17.73 0.02 8.25
C MET A 170 16.63 -1.00 7.96
N PHE A 171 16.91 -2.30 8.07
CA PHE A 171 15.92 -3.34 7.85
C PHE A 171 14.79 -3.31 8.88
N ARG A 172 15.13 -3.14 10.17
CA ARG A 172 14.13 -2.94 11.23
C ARG A 172 13.28 -1.70 10.97
N ASN A 173 13.88 -0.63 10.45
CA ASN A 173 13.17 0.59 10.07
C ASN A 173 12.15 0.32 8.98
N GLN A 174 12.57 -0.36 7.91
CA GLN A 174 11.73 -0.70 6.75
C GLN A 174 10.56 -1.62 7.14
N LEU A 175 10.78 -2.52 8.10
CA LEU A 175 9.73 -3.36 8.67
C LEU A 175 8.81 -2.61 9.65
N GLY A 176 9.13 -1.38 10.03
CA GLY A 176 8.35 -0.57 10.97
C GLY A 176 8.47 -1.05 12.42
N ILE A 177 9.63 -1.62 12.79
CA ILE A 177 9.92 -2.20 14.12
C ILE A 177 11.15 -1.59 14.81
N LEU A 178 11.54 -0.37 14.41
CA LEU A 178 12.45 0.44 15.21
C LEU A 178 11.68 0.98 16.40
N ASP A 179 11.66 0.19 17.47
CA ASP A 179 11.27 0.45 18.86
C ASP A 179 10.11 1.44 19.10
#